data_AF-A0A1L3ZQT4-F1
#
_entry.id   AF-A0A1L3ZQT4-F1
#
_cell.length_a   1.000
_cell.length_b   1.000
_cell.length_c   1.000
_cell.angle_alpha   90.00
_cell.angle_beta   90.00
_cell.angle_gamma   90.00
#
_symmetry.space_group_name_H-M   'P 1'
#
loop_
_entity.id
_entity.type
_entity.pdbx_description
1 polymer ?
#
loop_
_entity_poly.entity_id
_entity_poly.type
_entity_poly.pdbx_seq_one_letter_code
_entity_poly.pdbx_strand_id
1 'polypeptide(L)'
;MPRINPLLLRHFRGKQNFSQADLSKQSRIDKGTIFRIETGQTQRNGVRVIEALAKALKVEPAQLTAANGDGIEPPSDELFPKTQLNMRVSAEVRNALALVSLRYGVKPVEVIEFAPLLFHLVASESLKERATRLESLQAARAGVEAFSGRFKHITERLVSDWDAENLETMEARSISTRDLRGNRLDDGDAITDSRPLDYEDDEANPFVVHLKERLEAARADAGDRLEGWYSYAGVRYEICREQALEWFGGDSDAADDFIGGRFSISDMPREIRAGDPADRVAWVETKRVENAERSDAYFASLGLEGLL
;
A
#
# COMPACT_ATOMS: atom_id res chain seq x y z
N MET A 1 29.39 24.38 -27.22
CA MET A 1 30.40 23.94 -26.23
C MET A 1 29.90 22.67 -25.56
N PRO A 2 30.77 21.66 -25.37
CA PRO A 2 30.36 20.38 -24.80
C PRO A 2 29.93 20.50 -23.33
N ARG A 3 28.94 19.70 -22.93
CA ARG A 3 28.48 19.57 -21.55
C ARG A 3 29.05 18.27 -20.97
N ILE A 4 29.55 18.33 -19.74
CA ILE A 4 30.03 17.13 -19.04
C ILE A 4 28.82 16.45 -18.43
N ASN A 5 28.72 15.13 -18.58
CA ASN A 5 27.67 14.36 -17.93
C ASN A 5 27.98 14.21 -16.42
N PRO A 6 27.14 14.74 -15.51
CA PRO A 6 27.38 14.69 -14.07
C PRO A 6 27.50 13.26 -13.52
N LEU A 7 26.76 12.31 -14.10
CA LEU A 7 26.72 10.91 -13.67
C LEU A 7 28.02 10.18 -14.03
N LEU A 8 28.53 10.40 -15.25
CA LEU A 8 29.80 9.83 -15.68
C LEU A 8 30.97 10.38 -14.88
N LEU A 9 30.96 11.67 -14.56
CA LEU A 9 31.97 12.28 -13.71
C LEU A 9 32.01 11.63 -12.32
N ARG A 10 30.85 11.42 -11.69
CA ARG A 10 30.75 10.71 -10.40
C ARG A 10 31.18 9.25 -10.50
N HIS A 11 30.77 8.56 -11.56
CA HIS A 11 31.11 7.15 -11.79
C HIS A 11 32.62 6.94 -11.91
N PHE A 12 33.29 7.72 -12.78
CA PHE A 12 34.74 7.61 -12.97
C PHE A 12 35.52 8.07 -11.74
N ARG A 13 35.02 9.08 -11.01
CA ARG A 13 35.59 9.49 -9.73
C ARG A 13 35.51 8.35 -8.69
N GLY A 14 34.36 7.67 -8.62
CA GLY A 14 34.14 6.51 -7.74
C GLY A 14 35.07 5.34 -8.07
N LYS A 15 35.24 5.01 -9.36
CA LYS A 15 36.18 3.95 -9.80
C LYS A 15 37.63 4.21 -9.38
N GLN A 16 38.03 5.47 -9.27
CA GLN A 16 39.38 5.85 -8.84
C GLN A 16 39.49 6.10 -7.33
N ASN A 17 38.43 5.85 -6.55
CA ASN A 17 38.34 6.17 -5.12
C ASN A 17 38.71 7.62 -4.77
N PHE A 18 38.41 8.56 -5.65
CA PHE A 18 38.72 9.97 -5.44
C PHE A 18 37.58 10.67 -4.70
N SER A 19 37.91 11.48 -3.68
CA SER A 19 36.97 12.49 -3.20
C SER A 19 36.92 13.68 -4.18
N GLN A 20 35.94 14.57 -4.04
CA GLN A 20 35.91 15.81 -4.82
C GLN A 20 37.15 16.69 -4.55
N ALA A 21 37.72 16.61 -3.35
CA ALA A 21 38.95 17.33 -3.01
C ALA A 21 40.18 16.72 -3.70
N ASP A 22 40.22 15.39 -3.83
CA ASP A 22 41.31 14.69 -4.52
C ASP A 22 41.26 14.93 -6.01
N LEU A 23 40.06 14.87 -6.60
CA LEU A 23 39.85 15.21 -8.01
C LEU A 23 40.19 16.68 -8.29
N SER A 24 39.89 17.59 -7.35
CA SER A 24 40.27 19.01 -7.44
C SER A 24 41.79 19.19 -7.49
N LYS A 25 42.52 18.51 -6.59
CA LYS A 25 43.99 18.54 -6.57
C LYS A 25 44.60 17.97 -7.86
N GLN A 26 44.06 16.84 -8.34
CA GLN A 26 44.60 16.14 -9.50
C GLN A 26 44.30 16.84 -10.84
N SER A 27 43.11 17.42 -10.98
CA SER A 27 42.68 18.13 -12.20
C SER A 27 43.02 19.62 -12.19
N ARG A 28 43.47 20.18 -11.04
CA ARG A 28 43.68 21.61 -10.80
C ARG A 28 42.43 22.46 -11.08
N ILE A 29 41.25 21.87 -10.89
CA ILE A 29 39.96 22.55 -10.98
C ILE A 29 39.43 22.76 -9.57
N ASP A 30 38.86 23.93 -9.32
CA ASP A 30 38.26 24.26 -8.03
C ASP A 30 37.19 23.23 -7.61
N LYS A 31 37.21 22.85 -6.32
CA LYS A 31 36.30 21.85 -5.74
C LYS A 31 34.82 22.27 -5.91
N GLY A 32 34.51 23.56 -5.74
CA GLY A 32 33.16 24.09 -5.95
C GLY A 32 32.71 23.98 -7.41
N THR A 33 33.64 24.08 -8.35
CA THR A 33 33.38 23.86 -9.78
C THR A 33 33.11 22.39 -10.09
N ILE A 34 33.87 21.45 -9.52
CA ILE A 34 33.60 20.01 -9.64
C ILE A 34 32.21 19.68 -9.06
N PHE A 35 31.89 20.22 -7.88
CA PHE A 35 30.58 20.04 -7.27
C PHE A 35 29.46 20.53 -8.18
N ARG A 36 29.56 21.76 -8.73
CA ARG A 36 28.56 22.32 -9.65
C ARG A 36 28.42 21.53 -10.95
N ILE A 37 29.47 20.84 -11.40
CA ILE A 37 29.40 19.94 -12.56
C ILE A 37 28.71 18.64 -12.15
N GLU A 38 29.07 18.04 -11.02
CA GLU A 38 28.47 16.81 -10.49
C GLU A 38 27.00 16.96 -10.07
N THR A 39 26.54 18.16 -9.76
CA THR A 39 25.13 18.46 -9.45
C THR A 39 24.35 18.94 -10.67
N GLY A 40 24.98 19.03 -11.85
CA GLY A 40 24.33 19.43 -13.08
C GLY A 40 24.00 20.93 -13.18
N GLN A 41 24.46 21.75 -12.23
CA GLN A 41 24.27 23.20 -12.21
C GLN A 41 25.08 23.93 -13.30
N THR A 42 26.03 23.25 -13.94
CA THR A 42 26.85 23.81 -15.02
C THR A 42 26.31 23.36 -16.39
N GLN A 43 25.82 24.31 -17.18
CA GLN A 43 25.21 24.04 -18.49
C GLN A 43 26.22 23.98 -19.64
N ARG A 44 27.40 24.58 -19.48
CA ARG A 44 28.47 24.62 -20.50
C ARG A 44 29.83 24.52 -19.81
N ASN A 45 30.67 23.60 -20.27
CA ASN A 45 32.04 23.47 -19.78
C ASN A 45 33.02 23.89 -20.86
N GLY A 46 34.08 24.61 -20.47
CA GLY A 46 35.19 24.91 -21.36
C GLY A 46 35.96 23.63 -21.73
N VAL A 47 36.47 23.55 -22.95
CA VAL A 47 37.25 22.40 -23.46
C VAL A 47 38.41 22.05 -22.52
N ARG A 48 39.11 23.08 -22.01
CA ARG A 48 40.20 22.94 -21.03
C ARG A 48 39.79 22.24 -19.73
N VAL A 49 38.54 22.45 -19.27
CA VAL A 49 38.00 21.82 -18.05
C VAL A 49 37.73 20.33 -18.30
N ILE A 50 37.19 20.01 -19.47
CA ILE A 50 36.92 18.63 -19.89
C ILE A 50 38.23 17.84 -20.00
N GLU A 51 39.23 18.38 -20.69
CA GLU A 51 40.54 17.74 -20.86
C GLU A 51 41.26 17.54 -19.51
N ALA A 52 41.18 18.53 -18.61
CA ALA A 52 41.81 18.42 -17.30
C ALA A 52 41.15 17.36 -16.41
N LEU A 53 39.82 17.24 -16.44
CA LEU A 53 39.10 16.18 -15.71
C LEU A 53 39.34 14.81 -16.34
N ALA A 54 39.33 14.71 -17.67
CA ALA A 54 39.60 13.48 -18.41
C ALA A 54 40.99 12.94 -18.08
N LYS A 55 42.01 13.80 -18.10
CA LYS A 55 43.39 13.46 -17.75
C LYS A 55 43.53 13.02 -16.29
N ALA A 56 42.85 13.69 -15.36
CA ALA A 56 42.89 13.33 -13.95
C ALA A 56 42.22 11.96 -13.68
N LEU A 57 41.16 11.64 -14.42
CA LEU A 57 40.40 10.40 -14.29
C LEU A 57 40.92 9.26 -15.18
N LYS A 58 41.94 9.53 -16.02
CA LYS A 58 42.52 8.60 -17.00
C LYS A 58 41.47 8.06 -17.99
N VAL A 59 40.58 8.94 -18.45
CA VAL A 59 39.54 8.63 -19.45
C VAL A 59 39.68 9.57 -20.64
N GLU A 60 39.13 9.19 -21.78
CA GLU A 60 39.10 10.05 -22.96
C GLU A 60 38.11 11.21 -22.76
N PRO A 61 38.40 12.45 -23.20
CA PRO A 61 37.50 13.61 -23.08
C PRO A 61 36.09 13.34 -23.63
N ALA A 62 36.00 12.57 -24.72
CA ALA A 62 34.75 12.16 -25.34
C ALA A 62 33.87 11.30 -24.41
N GLN A 63 34.48 10.52 -23.51
CA GLN A 63 33.74 9.69 -22.53
C GLN A 63 33.11 10.53 -21.42
N LEU A 64 33.62 11.73 -21.13
CA LEU A 64 33.01 12.65 -20.16
C LEU A 64 31.90 13.51 -20.77
N THR A 65 31.91 13.68 -22.09
CA THR A 65 30.98 14.55 -22.84
C THR A 65 30.01 13.78 -23.72
N ALA A 66 30.03 12.44 -23.69
CA ALA A 66 29.11 11.61 -24.44
C ALA A 66 27.68 12.03 -24.10
N ALA A 67 26.97 12.56 -25.10
CA ALA A 67 25.56 12.88 -25.04
C ALA A 67 24.80 11.56 -25.11
N ASN A 68 24.83 10.80 -24.02
CA ASN A 68 24.37 9.42 -23.90
C ASN A 68 25.01 8.50 -24.96
N GLY A 69 26.17 7.92 -24.62
CA GLY A 69 26.60 6.67 -25.25
C GLY A 69 25.85 5.53 -24.55
N ASP A 70 25.14 4.74 -25.34
CA ASP A 70 24.36 3.57 -24.95
C ASP A 70 25.08 2.68 -23.92
N GLY A 71 24.39 2.29 -22.85
CA GLY A 71 24.77 1.14 -22.03
C GLY A 71 25.60 1.36 -20.76
N ILE A 72 25.54 2.53 -20.12
CA ILE A 72 25.80 2.59 -18.66
C ILE A 72 24.53 3.11 -18.00
N GLU A 73 23.56 2.19 -17.93
CA GLU A 73 22.52 2.23 -16.92
C GLU A 73 23.18 2.41 -15.52
N PRO A 74 22.53 3.12 -14.57
CA PRO A 74 22.83 2.91 -13.14
C PRO A 74 22.89 1.39 -12.89
N PRO A 75 23.71 0.85 -11.94
CA PRO A 75 23.94 -0.60 -11.80
C PRO A 75 22.67 -1.36 -12.14
N SER A 76 22.74 -2.05 -13.27
CA SER A 76 21.61 -2.27 -14.18
C SER A 76 20.43 -2.89 -13.45
N ASP A 77 19.24 -2.53 -13.92
CA ASP A 77 18.05 -3.36 -13.72
C ASP A 77 18.35 -4.83 -14.10
N GLU A 78 19.43 -5.18 -14.82
CA GLU A 78 19.80 -6.58 -15.07
C GLU A 78 20.11 -7.40 -13.81
N LEU A 79 20.58 -6.78 -12.72
CA LEU A 79 20.77 -7.49 -11.45
C LEU A 79 19.47 -7.62 -10.65
N PHE A 80 18.53 -6.70 -10.84
CA PHE A 80 17.22 -6.67 -10.16
C PHE A 80 16.16 -6.07 -11.08
N PRO A 81 15.67 -6.83 -12.08
CA PRO A 81 14.85 -6.25 -13.15
C PRO A 81 13.53 -5.74 -12.59
N LYS A 82 13.33 -4.42 -12.69
CA LYS A 82 12.06 -3.79 -12.33
C LYS A 82 11.13 -3.77 -13.53
N THR A 83 9.96 -4.37 -13.36
CA THR A 83 8.89 -4.37 -14.37
C THR A 83 7.75 -3.45 -13.94
N GLN A 84 7.12 -2.77 -14.89
CA GLN A 84 5.97 -1.92 -14.63
C GLN A 84 4.73 -2.77 -14.28
N LEU A 85 4.08 -2.44 -13.16
CA LEU A 85 2.79 -3.01 -12.76
C LEU A 85 1.67 -2.03 -13.13
N ASN A 86 0.82 -2.41 -14.08
CA ASN A 86 -0.32 -1.61 -14.51
C ASN A 86 -1.60 -2.09 -13.80
N MET A 87 -2.11 -1.33 -12.84
CA MET A 87 -3.37 -1.60 -12.15
C MET A 87 -4.22 -0.34 -12.01
N ARG A 88 -5.55 -0.53 -11.99
CA ARG A 88 -6.51 0.52 -11.62
C ARG A 88 -6.82 0.37 -10.13
N VAL A 89 -6.73 1.48 -9.41
CA VAL A 89 -7.04 1.55 -7.98
C VAL A 89 -8.03 2.70 -7.76
N SER A 90 -8.86 2.60 -6.72
CA SER A 90 -9.78 3.67 -6.34
C SER A 90 -9.01 4.91 -5.89
N ALA A 91 -9.70 6.06 -5.89
CA ALA A 91 -9.15 7.29 -5.33
C ALA A 91 -8.83 7.15 -3.84
N GLU A 92 -9.66 6.42 -3.08
CA GLU A 92 -9.45 6.07 -1.67
C GLU A 92 -8.07 5.43 -1.45
N VAL A 93 -7.76 4.36 -2.18
CA VAL A 93 -6.47 3.65 -2.05
C VAL A 93 -5.31 4.55 -2.43
N ARG A 94 -5.47 5.38 -3.47
CA ARG A 94 -4.42 6.30 -3.90
C ARG A 94 -4.16 7.41 -2.86
N ASN A 95 -5.22 7.91 -2.24
CA ASN A 95 -5.15 8.93 -1.20
C ASN A 95 -4.55 8.35 0.09
N ALA A 96 -5.01 7.18 0.51
CA ALA A 96 -4.44 6.44 1.63
C ALA A 96 -2.93 6.18 1.44
N LEU A 97 -2.51 5.75 0.25
CA LEU A 97 -1.10 5.56 -0.08
C LEU A 97 -0.29 6.86 0.03
N ALA A 98 -0.86 8.00 -0.39
CA ALA A 98 -0.22 9.30 -0.24
C ALA A 98 -0.12 9.72 1.23
N LEU A 99 -1.17 9.49 2.03
CA LEU A 99 -1.19 9.80 3.47
C LEU A 99 -0.19 8.94 4.25
N VAL A 100 -0.14 7.62 3.99
CA VAL A 100 0.85 6.71 4.58
C VAL A 100 2.28 7.13 4.21
N SER A 101 2.49 7.53 2.95
CA SER A 101 3.78 8.04 2.49
C SER A 101 4.19 9.31 3.23
N LEU A 102 3.23 10.22 3.45
CA LEU A 102 3.44 11.46 4.20
C LEU A 102 3.75 11.18 5.68
N ARG A 103 2.96 10.31 6.33
CA ARG A 103 3.08 9.98 7.75
C ARG A 103 4.41 9.32 8.09
N TYR A 104 4.83 8.35 7.29
CA TYR A 104 6.01 7.52 7.61
C TYR A 104 7.26 7.90 6.81
N GLY A 105 7.17 8.89 5.90
CA GLY A 105 8.32 9.33 5.10
C GLY A 105 8.82 8.28 4.09
N VAL A 106 7.96 7.33 3.72
CA VAL A 106 8.26 6.27 2.76
C VAL A 106 7.70 6.61 1.38
N LYS A 107 8.29 6.06 0.33
CA LYS A 107 7.78 6.24 -1.03
C LYS A 107 6.58 5.32 -1.27
N PRO A 108 5.59 5.73 -2.08
CA PRO A 108 4.47 4.87 -2.47
C PRO A 108 4.92 3.50 -3.04
N VAL A 109 6.01 3.47 -3.80
CA VAL A 109 6.57 2.23 -4.36
C VAL A 109 7.07 1.29 -3.28
N GLU A 110 7.68 1.80 -2.21
CA GLU A 110 8.17 0.97 -1.10
C GLU A 110 6.99 0.32 -0.36
N VAL A 111 5.90 1.06 -0.15
CA VAL A 111 4.66 0.50 0.43
C VAL A 111 4.11 -0.63 -0.42
N ILE A 112 4.09 -0.47 -1.76
CA ILE A 112 3.63 -1.51 -2.69
C ILE A 112 4.59 -2.71 -2.70
N GLU A 113 5.90 -2.49 -2.64
CA GLU A 113 6.90 -3.57 -2.56
C GLU A 113 6.78 -4.36 -1.25
N PHE A 114 6.43 -3.71 -0.13
CA PHE A 114 6.17 -4.38 1.15
C PHE A 114 4.80 -5.07 1.23
N ALA A 115 3.80 -4.62 0.46
CA ALA A 115 2.42 -5.08 0.58
C ALA A 115 2.26 -6.62 0.50
N PRO A 116 2.92 -7.37 -0.42
CA PRO A 116 2.81 -8.83 -0.46
C PRO A 116 3.34 -9.51 0.80
N LEU A 117 4.45 -9.02 1.36
CA LEU A 117 5.04 -9.56 2.58
C LEU A 117 4.12 -9.32 3.78
N LEU A 118 3.66 -8.08 3.95
CA LEU A 118 2.76 -7.70 5.03
C LEU A 118 1.43 -8.47 4.94
N PHE A 119 0.86 -8.57 3.73
CA PHE A 119 -0.34 -9.36 3.50
C PHE A 119 -0.14 -10.84 3.85
N HIS A 120 0.96 -11.46 3.37
CA HIS A 120 1.26 -12.86 3.68
C HIS A 120 1.42 -13.11 5.18
N LEU A 121 2.11 -12.20 5.89
CA LEU A 121 2.32 -12.29 7.33
C LEU A 121 0.99 -12.26 8.08
N VAL A 122 0.18 -11.23 7.84
CA VAL A 122 -1.10 -11.05 8.55
C VAL A 122 -2.13 -12.12 8.17
N ALA A 123 -2.16 -12.56 6.91
CA ALA A 123 -2.97 -13.69 6.47
C ALA A 123 -2.59 -14.99 7.21
N SER A 124 -1.29 -15.23 7.39
CA SER A 124 -0.79 -16.41 8.12
C SER A 124 -1.11 -16.32 9.61
N GLU A 125 -1.04 -15.13 10.21
CA GLU A 125 -1.45 -14.88 11.60
C GLU A 125 -2.93 -15.21 11.80
N SER A 126 -3.81 -14.70 10.93
CA SER A 126 -5.26 -14.97 10.99
C SER A 126 -5.58 -16.46 10.87
N LEU A 127 -4.96 -17.18 9.93
CA LEU A 127 -5.16 -18.63 9.77
C LEU A 127 -4.67 -19.42 11.00
N LYS A 128 -3.54 -19.02 11.57
CA LYS A 128 -2.99 -19.64 12.79
C LYS A 128 -3.90 -19.43 13.99
N GLU A 129 -4.44 -18.22 14.13
CA GLU A 129 -5.38 -17.91 15.19
C GLU A 129 -6.64 -18.76 15.09
N ARG A 130 -7.23 -18.87 13.89
CA ARG A 130 -8.38 -19.75 13.65
C ARG A 130 -8.07 -21.21 13.97
N ALA A 131 -6.91 -21.72 13.56
CA ALA A 131 -6.48 -23.07 13.91
C ALA A 131 -6.40 -23.28 15.43
N THR A 132 -5.88 -22.29 16.17
CA THR A 132 -5.81 -22.34 17.64
C THR A 132 -7.21 -22.34 18.28
N ARG A 133 -8.14 -21.54 17.75
CA ARG A 133 -9.54 -21.50 18.19
C ARG A 133 -10.24 -22.84 17.90
N LEU A 134 -10.01 -23.44 16.73
CA LEU A 134 -10.53 -24.76 16.37
C LEU A 134 -9.98 -25.88 17.26
N GLU A 135 -8.68 -25.90 17.53
CA GLU A 135 -8.06 -26.86 18.47
C GLU A 135 -8.68 -26.75 19.86
N SER A 136 -8.95 -25.52 20.32
CA SER A 136 -9.60 -25.26 21.60
C SER A 136 -11.04 -25.79 21.64
N LEU A 137 -11.80 -25.62 20.53
CA LEU A 137 -13.15 -26.17 20.38
C LEU A 137 -13.14 -27.71 20.41
N GLN A 138 -12.25 -28.34 19.64
CA GLN A 138 -12.08 -29.78 19.60
C GLN A 138 -11.73 -30.36 20.99
N ALA A 139 -10.82 -29.71 21.71
CA ALA A 139 -10.46 -30.12 23.07
C ALA A 139 -11.64 -30.02 24.05
N ALA A 140 -12.43 -28.94 23.97
CA ALA A 140 -13.62 -28.76 24.80
C ALA A 140 -14.66 -29.87 24.53
N ARG A 141 -14.86 -30.22 23.25
CA ARG A 141 -15.79 -31.29 22.86
C ARG A 141 -15.35 -32.68 23.28
N ALA A 142 -14.07 -33.02 23.14
CA ALA A 142 -13.54 -34.28 23.65
C ALA A 142 -13.82 -34.43 25.17
N GLY A 143 -13.80 -33.32 25.91
CA GLY A 143 -14.22 -33.27 27.31
C GLY A 143 -15.70 -33.61 27.53
N VAL A 144 -16.60 -33.15 26.65
CA VAL A 144 -18.03 -33.50 26.67
C VAL A 144 -18.24 -34.97 26.26
N GLU A 145 -17.55 -35.43 25.23
CA GLU A 145 -17.62 -36.81 24.72
C GLU A 145 -17.25 -37.84 25.80
N ALA A 146 -16.33 -37.49 26.71
CA ALA A 146 -15.94 -38.34 27.84
C ALA A 146 -17.08 -38.64 28.85
N PHE A 147 -18.23 -37.96 28.74
CA PHE A 147 -19.46 -38.26 29.48
C PHE A 147 -20.38 -39.27 28.78
N SER A 148 -20.03 -39.73 27.58
CA SER A 148 -20.75 -40.78 26.85
C SER A 148 -20.97 -42.03 27.71
N GLY A 149 -22.17 -42.62 27.63
CA GLY A 149 -22.56 -43.79 28.42
C GLY A 149 -22.67 -43.58 29.94
N ARG A 150 -22.33 -42.41 30.50
CA ARG A 150 -22.47 -42.15 31.95
C ARG A 150 -23.92 -41.99 32.39
N PHE A 151 -24.78 -41.49 31.50
CA PHE A 151 -26.20 -41.29 31.77
C PHE A 151 -27.07 -42.26 30.96
N LYS A 152 -27.28 -43.47 31.49
CA LYS A 152 -28.04 -44.54 30.82
C LYS A 152 -29.52 -44.23 30.50
N HIS A 153 -30.05 -43.13 31.05
CA HIS A 153 -31.46 -42.75 30.95
C HIS A 153 -31.67 -41.45 30.16
N ILE A 154 -30.60 -40.83 29.66
CA ILE A 154 -30.66 -39.59 28.88
C ILE A 154 -30.11 -39.87 27.48
N THR A 155 -30.73 -39.26 26.48
CA THR A 155 -30.27 -39.33 25.08
C THR A 155 -28.89 -38.69 24.93
N GLU A 156 -28.00 -39.33 24.18
CA GLU A 156 -26.61 -38.88 23.94
C GLU A 156 -26.50 -37.70 22.96
N ARG A 157 -27.59 -36.98 22.70
CA ARG A 157 -27.66 -35.90 21.71
C ARG A 157 -26.67 -34.76 21.99
N LEU A 158 -26.38 -34.48 23.27
CA LEU A 158 -25.37 -33.48 23.65
C LEU A 158 -23.94 -33.98 23.46
N VAL A 159 -23.74 -35.30 23.43
CA VAL A 159 -22.43 -35.96 23.47
C VAL A 159 -21.99 -36.37 22.05
N SER A 160 -22.94 -36.71 21.19
CA SER A 160 -22.75 -37.11 19.80
C SER A 160 -23.49 -36.14 18.88
N ASP A 161 -22.87 -34.99 18.60
CA ASP A 161 -23.39 -33.96 17.69
C ASP A 161 -22.63 -34.03 16.35
N TRP A 162 -23.28 -34.65 15.36
CA TRP A 162 -22.74 -34.84 14.02
C TRP A 162 -22.61 -33.52 13.25
N ASP A 163 -23.52 -32.57 13.48
CA ASP A 163 -23.48 -31.26 12.82
C ASP A 163 -22.24 -30.48 13.30
N ALA A 164 -21.93 -30.57 14.59
CA ALA A 164 -20.72 -29.97 15.14
C ALA A 164 -19.43 -30.61 14.60
N GLU A 165 -19.37 -31.93 14.42
CA GLU A 165 -18.19 -32.63 13.83
C GLU A 165 -17.95 -32.22 12.38
N ASN A 166 -19.03 -32.06 11.62
CA ASN A 166 -18.95 -31.57 10.25
C ASN A 166 -18.41 -30.15 10.19
N LEU A 167 -18.90 -29.25 11.05
CA LEU A 167 -18.42 -27.86 11.10
C LEU A 167 -16.91 -27.77 11.39
N GLU A 168 -16.40 -28.58 12.31
CA GLU A 168 -14.95 -28.63 12.58
C GLU A 168 -14.16 -29.11 11.38
N THR A 169 -14.66 -30.12 10.68
CA THR A 169 -14.02 -30.65 9.46
C THR A 169 -14.05 -29.60 8.34
N MET A 170 -15.15 -28.87 8.20
CA MET A 170 -15.31 -27.77 7.24
C MET A 170 -14.32 -26.64 7.54
N GLU A 171 -14.20 -26.22 8.81
CA GLU A 171 -13.26 -25.18 9.23
C GLU A 171 -11.81 -25.62 9.06
N ALA A 172 -11.45 -26.85 9.47
CA ALA A 172 -10.12 -27.41 9.25
C ALA A 172 -9.73 -27.38 7.77
N ARG A 173 -10.67 -27.73 6.89
CA ARG A 173 -10.48 -27.67 5.44
C ARG A 173 -10.35 -26.23 4.95
N SER A 174 -11.20 -25.30 5.38
CA SER A 174 -11.10 -23.86 5.05
C SER A 174 -9.69 -23.33 5.39
N ILE A 175 -9.21 -23.61 6.61
CA ILE A 175 -7.85 -23.23 7.05
C ILE A 175 -6.77 -23.86 6.17
N SER A 176 -6.84 -25.17 5.93
CA SER A 176 -5.83 -25.89 5.14
C SER A 176 -5.73 -25.40 3.69
N THR A 177 -6.85 -24.90 3.14
CA THR A 177 -6.92 -24.36 1.78
C THR A 177 -6.63 -22.85 1.71
N ARG A 178 -6.22 -22.24 2.84
CA ARG A 178 -5.88 -20.81 2.98
C ARG A 178 -7.06 -19.89 2.66
N ASP A 179 -8.28 -20.32 2.99
CA ASP A 179 -9.48 -19.53 2.78
C ASP A 179 -9.60 -18.45 3.87
N LEU A 180 -9.16 -17.24 3.55
CA LEU A 180 -9.16 -16.11 4.48
C LEU A 180 -10.56 -15.60 4.83
N ARG A 181 -11.54 -15.77 3.94
CA ARG A 181 -12.89 -15.19 4.11
C ARG A 181 -13.89 -16.17 4.71
N GLY A 182 -13.53 -17.46 4.84
CA GLY A 182 -14.50 -18.51 5.18
C GLY A 182 -15.42 -18.88 4.00
N ASN A 183 -15.07 -18.49 2.77
CA ASN A 183 -15.86 -18.74 1.56
C ASN A 183 -15.95 -20.21 1.14
N ARG A 184 -15.07 -21.04 1.69
CA ARG A 184 -14.98 -22.47 1.38
C ARG A 184 -15.47 -23.35 2.52
N LEU A 185 -16.13 -22.78 3.52
CA LEU A 185 -16.80 -23.55 4.55
C LEU A 185 -17.81 -24.50 3.90
N ASP A 186 -18.67 -23.95 3.04
CA ASP A 186 -19.75 -24.67 2.34
C ASP A 186 -19.30 -25.42 1.06
N ASP A 187 -18.00 -25.50 0.77
CA ASP A 187 -17.53 -26.19 -0.42
C ASP A 187 -17.82 -27.71 -0.33
N GLY A 188 -18.73 -28.22 -1.15
CA GLY A 188 -19.15 -29.63 -1.16
C GLY A 188 -20.54 -29.83 -0.52
N ASP A 189 -21.32 -30.76 -1.09
CA ASP A 189 -22.77 -31.01 -0.94
C ASP A 189 -23.31 -31.19 0.51
N ALA A 190 -23.02 -30.26 1.41
CA ALA A 190 -23.54 -30.23 2.76
C ALA A 190 -24.79 -29.35 2.78
N ILE A 191 -25.92 -29.93 3.21
CA ILE A 191 -27.22 -29.26 3.42
C ILE A 191 -27.18 -28.36 4.67
N THR A 192 -26.05 -28.29 5.36
CA THR A 192 -25.84 -27.51 6.58
C THR A 192 -25.52 -26.05 6.24
N ASP A 193 -26.36 -25.14 6.75
CA ASP A 193 -26.05 -23.72 6.80
C ASP A 193 -24.89 -23.51 7.78
N SER A 194 -23.65 -23.45 7.28
CA SER A 194 -22.47 -23.30 8.14
C SER A 194 -22.30 -21.88 8.68
N ARG A 195 -23.10 -20.94 8.14
CA ARG A 195 -23.06 -19.53 8.50
C ARG A 195 -24.34 -19.16 9.26
N PRO A 196 -24.26 -18.15 10.13
CA PRO A 196 -25.46 -17.51 10.66
C PRO A 196 -26.32 -16.93 9.53
N LEU A 197 -27.64 -16.94 9.71
CA LEU A 197 -28.59 -16.32 8.76
C LEU A 197 -28.36 -14.80 8.61
N ASP A 198 -27.82 -14.18 9.66
CA ASP A 198 -27.43 -12.77 9.76
C ASP A 198 -25.93 -12.57 9.54
N TYR A 199 -25.27 -13.43 8.75
CA TYR A 199 -23.86 -13.26 8.41
C TYR A 199 -23.63 -11.95 7.64
N GLU A 200 -22.92 -11.01 8.26
CA GLU A 200 -22.47 -9.76 7.64
C GLU A 200 -20.97 -9.81 7.34
N ASP A 201 -20.57 -9.48 6.10
CA ASP A 201 -19.19 -9.62 5.59
C ASP A 201 -18.18 -8.69 6.30
N ASP A 202 -18.64 -7.61 6.92
CA ASP A 202 -17.84 -6.68 7.71
C ASP A 202 -17.72 -7.10 9.17
N GLU A 203 -18.72 -7.75 9.74
CA GLU A 203 -18.71 -8.17 11.15
C GLU A 203 -18.17 -9.59 11.35
N ALA A 204 -18.52 -10.52 10.46
CA ALA A 204 -18.31 -11.96 10.67
C ALA A 204 -17.16 -12.54 9.81
N ASN A 205 -16.64 -11.80 8.83
CA ASN A 205 -15.52 -12.27 8.01
C ASN A 205 -14.25 -12.43 8.88
N PRO A 206 -13.69 -13.65 8.98
CA PRO A 206 -12.67 -13.94 9.98
C PRO A 206 -11.36 -13.17 9.74
N PHE A 207 -11.02 -12.84 8.50
CA PHE A 207 -9.85 -12.02 8.20
C PHE A 207 -10.09 -10.55 8.51
N VAL A 208 -11.30 -10.03 8.25
CA VAL A 208 -11.69 -8.66 8.60
C VAL A 208 -11.70 -8.48 10.12
N VAL A 209 -12.26 -9.42 10.87
CA VAL A 209 -12.26 -9.41 12.34
C VAL A 209 -10.83 -9.37 12.87
N HIS A 210 -9.96 -10.26 12.38
CA HIS A 210 -8.54 -10.27 12.77
C HIS A 210 -7.86 -8.92 12.47
N LEU A 211 -8.10 -8.33 11.30
CA LEU A 211 -7.53 -7.02 10.95
C LEU A 211 -8.07 -5.90 11.85
N LYS A 212 -9.38 -5.89 12.16
CA LYS A 212 -9.99 -4.94 13.10
C LYS A 212 -9.35 -5.04 14.48
N GLU A 213 -9.20 -6.26 15.01
CA GLU A 213 -8.53 -6.50 16.29
C GLU A 213 -7.07 -6.01 16.29
N ARG A 214 -6.33 -6.25 15.20
CA ARG A 214 -4.93 -5.78 15.06
C ARG A 214 -4.85 -4.26 14.95
N LEU A 215 -5.79 -3.63 14.25
CA LEU A 215 -5.89 -2.18 14.12
C LEU A 215 -6.16 -1.52 15.47
N GLU A 216 -7.15 -2.03 16.20
CA GLU A 216 -7.49 -1.59 17.56
C GLU A 216 -6.31 -1.78 18.54
N ALA A 217 -5.62 -2.92 18.46
CA ALA A 217 -4.44 -3.19 19.29
C ALA A 217 -3.26 -2.26 18.98
N ALA A 218 -3.09 -1.86 17.71
CA ALA A 218 -2.03 -0.95 17.31
C ALA A 218 -2.26 0.50 17.77
N ARG A 219 -3.53 0.89 18.02
CA ARG A 219 -3.93 2.25 18.43
C ARG A 219 -3.23 3.35 17.62
N ALA A 220 -3.17 3.18 16.30
CA ALA A 220 -2.38 4.07 15.43
C ALA A 220 -2.91 5.51 15.47
N ASP A 221 -4.23 5.69 15.25
CA ASP A 221 -5.00 6.93 15.39
C ASP A 221 -6.44 6.59 15.83
N ALA A 222 -7.13 7.52 16.49
CA ALA A 222 -8.54 7.35 16.87
C ALA A 222 -9.53 7.32 15.69
N GLY A 223 -9.06 7.66 14.48
CA GLY A 223 -9.89 7.71 13.26
C GLY A 223 -9.65 6.57 12.28
N ASP A 224 -8.70 5.67 12.55
CA ASP A 224 -8.41 4.57 11.64
C ASP A 224 -9.46 3.47 11.81
N ARG A 225 -10.13 3.07 10.73
CA ARG A 225 -11.13 2.00 10.74
C ARG A 225 -11.08 1.14 9.49
N LEU A 226 -11.30 -0.15 9.66
CA LEU A 226 -11.61 -1.08 8.57
C LEU A 226 -13.12 -1.29 8.56
N GLU A 227 -13.80 -0.95 7.48
CA GLU A 227 -15.25 -1.18 7.35
C GLU A 227 -15.47 -2.68 7.07
N GLY A 228 -14.96 -3.15 5.93
CA GLY A 228 -15.09 -4.56 5.55
C GLY A 228 -14.34 -4.93 4.27
N TRP A 229 -14.47 -6.20 3.88
CA TRP A 229 -13.99 -6.72 2.61
C TRP A 229 -15.16 -7.34 1.84
N TYR A 230 -15.77 -6.54 0.98
CA TYR A 230 -16.96 -6.88 0.22
C TYR A 230 -16.62 -7.47 -1.14
N SER A 231 -17.42 -8.44 -1.58
CA SER A 231 -17.20 -9.10 -2.88
C SER A 231 -17.45 -8.18 -4.08
N TYR A 232 -18.35 -7.20 -3.96
CA TYR A 232 -18.73 -6.28 -5.04
C TYR A 232 -17.98 -4.93 -4.99
N ALA A 233 -17.53 -4.50 -3.80
CA ALA A 233 -16.90 -3.19 -3.59
C ALA A 233 -15.41 -3.26 -3.21
N GLY A 234 -14.86 -4.46 -2.97
CA GLY A 234 -13.49 -4.62 -2.51
C GLY A 234 -13.33 -4.29 -1.02
N VAL A 235 -12.11 -3.92 -0.62
CA VAL A 235 -11.79 -3.57 0.77
C VAL A 235 -12.09 -2.10 1.01
N ARG A 236 -12.80 -1.79 2.10
CA ARG A 236 -13.20 -0.44 2.50
C ARG A 236 -12.59 -0.10 3.85
N TYR A 237 -11.83 0.98 3.92
CA TYR A 237 -11.12 1.40 5.12
C TYR A 237 -10.82 2.90 5.09
N GLU A 238 -10.55 3.45 6.26
CA GLU A 238 -10.12 4.82 6.49
C GLU A 238 -8.90 4.79 7.38
N ILE A 239 -7.81 5.45 6.96
CA ILE A 239 -6.56 5.50 7.71
C ILE A 239 -5.91 6.87 7.61
N CYS A 240 -5.06 7.21 8.57
CA CYS A 240 -4.28 8.45 8.61
C CYS A 240 -5.17 9.70 8.63
N ARG A 241 -6.30 9.62 9.35
CA ARG A 241 -7.27 10.73 9.43
C ARG A 241 -6.64 11.98 10.02
N GLU A 242 -5.73 11.84 10.98
CA GLU A 242 -5.02 12.97 11.56
C GLU A 242 -4.17 13.73 10.52
N GLN A 243 -3.47 13.01 9.64
CA GLN A 243 -2.70 13.65 8.57
C GLN A 243 -3.61 14.32 7.55
N ALA A 244 -4.76 13.73 7.23
CA ALA A 244 -5.73 14.39 6.35
C ALA A 244 -6.26 15.68 6.97
N LEU A 245 -6.65 15.67 8.24
CA LEU A 245 -7.09 16.87 8.97
C LEU A 245 -6.02 17.95 8.99
N GLU A 246 -4.77 17.61 9.31
CA GLU A 246 -3.65 18.55 9.27
C GLU A 246 -3.46 19.13 7.86
N TRP A 247 -3.58 18.29 6.85
CA TRP A 247 -3.42 18.68 5.45
C TRP A 247 -4.54 19.62 4.96
N PHE A 248 -5.74 19.55 5.53
CA PHE A 248 -6.84 20.49 5.27
C PHE A 248 -7.01 21.57 6.33
N GLY A 249 -6.02 21.78 7.21
CA GLY A 249 -6.04 22.88 8.18
C GLY A 249 -7.12 22.73 9.26
N GLY A 250 -7.51 21.49 9.57
CA GLY A 250 -8.53 21.16 10.56
C GLY A 250 -9.95 21.03 10.00
N ASP A 251 -10.16 21.20 8.68
CA ASP A 251 -11.45 20.97 8.05
C ASP A 251 -11.78 19.48 8.00
N SER A 252 -12.73 19.06 8.84
CA SER A 252 -13.13 17.66 8.98
C SER A 252 -13.81 17.12 7.73
N ASP A 253 -14.69 17.91 7.12
CA ASP A 253 -15.50 17.42 6.02
C ASP A 253 -14.62 17.23 4.77
N ALA A 254 -13.69 18.16 4.51
CA ALA A 254 -12.73 18.03 3.41
C ALA A 254 -11.78 16.83 3.62
N ALA A 255 -11.35 16.59 4.87
CA ALA A 255 -10.52 15.44 5.21
C ALA A 255 -11.29 14.12 4.99
N ASP A 256 -12.53 14.02 5.45
CA ASP A 256 -13.35 12.81 5.31
C ASP A 256 -13.67 12.51 3.84
N ASP A 257 -13.98 13.53 3.02
CA ASP A 257 -14.18 13.35 1.59
C ASP A 257 -12.92 12.94 0.84
N PHE A 258 -11.76 13.41 1.28
CA PHE A 258 -10.47 13.00 0.74
C PHE A 258 -10.17 11.54 1.08
N ILE A 259 -10.36 11.14 2.35
CA ILE A 259 -10.13 9.76 2.79
C ILE A 259 -11.09 8.81 2.07
N GLY A 260 -12.38 9.17 2.02
CA GLY A 260 -13.42 8.45 1.27
C GLY A 260 -13.30 8.54 -0.25
N GLY A 261 -12.23 9.17 -0.77
CA GLY A 261 -11.89 9.17 -2.18
C GLY A 261 -12.95 9.74 -3.11
N ARG A 262 -13.75 10.72 -2.64
CA ARG A 262 -14.66 11.47 -3.53
C ARG A 262 -13.90 12.19 -4.65
N PHE A 263 -12.63 12.50 -4.39
CA PHE A 263 -11.68 13.03 -5.34
C PHE A 263 -10.30 12.42 -5.11
N SER A 264 -9.49 12.32 -6.16
CA SER A 264 -8.13 11.81 -6.07
C SER A 264 -7.14 12.94 -5.85
N ILE A 265 -6.10 12.69 -5.04
CA ILE A 265 -4.96 13.60 -4.90
C ILE A 265 -4.34 13.97 -6.25
N SER A 266 -4.39 13.06 -7.25
CA SER A 266 -3.88 13.31 -8.60
C SER A 266 -4.59 14.43 -9.33
N ASP A 267 -5.87 14.65 -9.02
CA ASP A 267 -6.75 15.55 -9.74
C ASP A 267 -6.59 16.98 -9.22
N MET A 268 -6.06 17.13 -8.00
CA MET A 268 -5.71 18.41 -7.41
C MET A 268 -4.46 18.99 -8.12
N PRO A 269 -4.56 20.21 -8.69
CA PRO A 269 -3.44 20.92 -9.29
C PRO A 269 -2.22 21.01 -8.35
N ARG A 270 -1.01 21.01 -8.91
CA ARG A 270 0.23 20.99 -8.11
C ARG A 270 0.37 22.24 -7.25
N GLU A 271 -0.10 23.37 -7.76
CA GLU A 271 -0.06 24.68 -7.12
C GLU A 271 -0.96 24.69 -5.87
N ILE A 272 -2.17 24.13 -5.98
CA ILE A 272 -3.11 24.01 -4.86
C ILE A 272 -2.62 22.98 -3.85
N ARG A 273 -2.07 21.85 -4.34
CA ARG A 273 -1.54 20.78 -3.49
C ARG A 273 -0.39 21.27 -2.59
N ALA A 274 0.48 22.11 -3.13
CA ALA A 274 1.61 22.71 -2.41
C ALA A 274 1.28 24.05 -1.73
N GLY A 275 0.10 24.62 -2.01
CA GLY A 275 -0.38 25.89 -1.46
C GLY A 275 -0.92 25.77 -0.05
N ASP A 276 -1.66 26.78 0.41
CA ASP A 276 -2.19 26.82 1.77
C ASP A 276 -3.38 25.87 1.96
N PRO A 277 -3.66 25.38 3.19
CA PRO A 277 -4.80 24.51 3.44
C PRO A 277 -6.14 25.09 3.00
N ALA A 278 -6.31 26.41 3.10
CA ALA A 278 -7.51 27.11 2.64
C ALA A 278 -7.77 26.95 1.14
N ASP A 279 -6.72 26.97 0.31
CA ASP A 279 -6.84 26.77 -1.14
C ASP A 279 -7.27 25.33 -1.46
N ARG A 280 -6.79 24.36 -0.68
CA ARG A 280 -7.17 22.94 -0.81
C ARG A 280 -8.64 22.76 -0.47
N VAL A 281 -9.10 23.35 0.65
CA VAL A 281 -10.52 23.29 1.05
C VAL A 281 -11.42 23.94 0.00
N ALA A 282 -11.07 25.14 -0.50
CA ALA A 282 -11.83 25.81 -1.56
C ALA A 282 -11.94 24.96 -2.85
N TRP A 283 -10.86 24.24 -3.19
CA TRP A 283 -10.87 23.31 -4.32
C TRP A 283 -11.79 22.11 -4.06
N VAL A 284 -11.80 21.57 -2.85
CA VAL A 284 -12.70 20.47 -2.46
C VAL A 284 -14.16 20.89 -2.59
N GLU A 285 -14.53 22.07 -2.11
CA GLU A 285 -15.89 22.61 -2.23
C GLU A 285 -16.33 22.72 -3.70
N THR A 286 -15.43 23.17 -4.57
CA THR A 286 -15.70 23.21 -6.02
C THR A 286 -15.98 21.80 -6.56
N LYS A 287 -15.19 20.81 -6.14
CA LYS A 287 -15.38 19.41 -6.56
C LYS A 287 -16.64 18.75 -6.00
N ARG A 288 -17.10 19.16 -4.81
CA ARG A 288 -18.38 18.70 -4.25
C ARG A 288 -19.53 19.07 -5.17
N VAL A 289 -19.59 20.33 -5.59
CA VAL A 289 -20.64 20.82 -6.50
C VAL A 289 -20.59 20.09 -7.84
N GLU A 290 -19.42 20.00 -8.48
CA GLU A 290 -19.27 19.28 -9.76
C GLU A 290 -19.68 17.80 -9.67
N ASN A 291 -19.31 17.12 -8.57
CA ASN A 291 -19.67 15.71 -8.37
C ASN A 291 -21.18 15.54 -8.10
N ALA A 292 -21.81 16.48 -7.39
CA ALA A 292 -23.26 16.47 -7.17
C ALA A 292 -24.00 16.62 -8.50
N GLU A 293 -23.64 17.62 -9.31
CA GLU A 293 -24.22 17.83 -10.65
C GLU A 293 -24.05 16.60 -11.55
N ARG A 294 -22.88 15.95 -11.52
CA ARG A 294 -22.64 14.71 -12.28
C ARG A 294 -23.49 13.55 -11.77
N SER A 295 -23.66 13.43 -10.46
CA SER A 295 -24.47 12.38 -9.85
C SER A 295 -25.94 12.58 -10.23
N ASP A 296 -26.45 13.80 -10.14
CA ASP A 296 -27.81 14.16 -10.52
C ASP A 296 -28.07 13.86 -12.00
N ALA A 297 -27.14 14.23 -12.88
CA ALA A 297 -27.24 13.91 -14.31
C ALA A 297 -27.24 12.39 -14.57
N TYR A 298 -26.46 11.62 -13.80
CA TYR A 298 -26.44 10.16 -13.90
C TYR A 298 -27.76 9.54 -13.41
N PHE A 299 -28.28 9.95 -12.26
CA PHE A 299 -29.57 9.47 -11.74
C PHE A 299 -30.73 9.85 -12.67
N ALA A 300 -30.72 11.06 -13.23
CA ALA A 300 -31.67 11.47 -14.26
C ALA A 300 -31.58 10.57 -15.50
N SER A 301 -30.38 10.18 -15.94
CA SER A 301 -30.20 9.26 -17.07
C SER A 301 -30.77 7.85 -16.82
N LEU A 302 -30.89 7.47 -15.54
CA LEU A 302 -31.51 6.21 -15.10
C LEU A 302 -33.02 6.34 -14.83
N GLY A 303 -33.61 7.53 -14.99
CA GLY A 303 -35.02 7.79 -14.69
C GLY A 303 -35.34 7.82 -13.19
N LEU A 304 -34.34 8.02 -12.34
CA LEU A 304 -34.44 8.07 -10.87
C LEU A 304 -34.37 9.51 -10.36
N GLU A 305 -35.14 10.43 -10.95
CA GLU A 305 -35.17 11.82 -10.53
C GLU A 305 -35.79 11.95 -9.12
N GLY A 306 -35.07 12.62 -8.19
CA GLY A 306 -35.60 13.01 -6.87
C GLY A 306 -35.42 12.03 -5.71
N LEU A 307 -34.44 11.12 -5.77
CA LEU A 307 -34.17 10.13 -4.70
C LEU A 307 -33.03 10.51 -3.72
N LEU A 308 -32.57 11.75 -3.72
CA LEU A 308 -31.59 12.29 -2.76
C LEU A 308 -32.16 13.49 -2.01
#